data_AF-A0AAE4G1B2-F1
#
_entry.id   AF-A0AAE4G1B2-F1
#
_cell.length_a   1.000
_cell.length_b   1.000
_cell.length_c   1.000
_cell.angle_alpha   90.00
_cell.angle_beta   90.00
_cell.angle_gamma   90.00
#
_symmetry.space_group_name_H-M   'P 1'
#
loop_
_entity.id
_entity.type
_entity.pdbx_description
1 polymer ?
#
loop_
_entity_poly.entity_id
_entity_poly.type
_entity_poly.pdbx_seq_one_letter_code
_entity_poly.pdbx_strand_id
1 'polypeptide(L)'
;MPEGEHLSAASPADSVSGLEEDRPADVRQVGVGPWPGGPEAWPTDPRYDRELLADGDRRNVVDRYRYWTIAAIRADLAARAHRLHIAIENVSQDLNIGSIVRSANAFNVAGVHIIGRRRWNKRGAMVTNRYLDVRHHPEPGELLAWAQAEGYEVIGIDNGPGAQPLEAAYLPERCLMVFGSEGEGISAELSAGCSRLLRIGQYGSTRSINVAAAAAVAMHSWILQHAGPAPD
;
A
#
# COMPACT_ATOMS: atom_id res chain seq x y z
N MET A 1 18.79 -49.96 -58.04
CA MET A 1 18.74 -51.27 -57.37
C MET A 1 20.15 -51.58 -56.89
N PRO A 2 20.36 -52.07 -55.66
CA PRO A 2 19.42 -52.47 -54.59
C PRO A 2 19.47 -51.44 -53.43
N GLU A 3 18.76 -51.50 -52.30
CA GLU A 3 17.77 -52.38 -51.70
C GLU A 3 17.04 -51.54 -50.64
N GLY A 4 15.76 -51.82 -50.40
CA GLY A 4 14.95 -51.10 -49.41
C GLY A 4 15.01 -51.76 -48.03
N GLU A 5 14.60 -51.00 -47.02
CA GLU A 5 14.05 -51.56 -45.78
C GLU A 5 12.81 -50.76 -45.37
N HIS A 6 11.75 -51.52 -45.11
CA HIS A 6 10.44 -51.11 -44.64
C HIS A 6 10.45 -50.65 -43.19
N LEU A 7 9.33 -50.02 -42.79
CA LEU A 7 8.74 -49.86 -41.45
C LEU A 7 8.80 -48.39 -40.98
N SER A 8 7.80 -47.78 -40.37
CA SER A 8 6.39 -48.08 -40.09
C SER A 8 5.83 -46.74 -39.61
N ALA A 9 4.61 -46.39 -40.02
CA ALA A 9 3.97 -45.13 -39.61
C ALA A 9 3.77 -45.07 -38.08
N ALA A 10 4.13 -43.95 -37.48
CA ALA A 10 3.72 -43.57 -36.13
C ALA A 10 2.93 -42.25 -36.20
N SER A 11 1.69 -42.31 -35.73
CA SER A 11 0.72 -41.20 -35.67
C SER A 11 1.19 -40.05 -34.75
N PRO A 12 0.84 -38.79 -35.06
CA PRO A 12 1.07 -37.66 -34.16
C PRO A 12 -0.18 -37.44 -33.30
N ALA A 13 -0.26 -38.12 -32.16
CA ALA A 13 -1.14 -37.75 -31.06
C ALA A 13 -0.71 -38.54 -29.82
N ASP A 14 -0.06 -37.87 -28.86
CA ASP A 14 -0.58 -37.88 -27.49
C ASP A 14 0.15 -36.88 -26.58
N SER A 15 -0.70 -36.07 -25.96
CA SER A 15 -0.58 -35.48 -24.62
C SER A 15 0.63 -34.59 -24.30
N VAL A 16 0.37 -33.30 -24.47
CA VAL A 16 0.78 -32.22 -23.57
C VAL A 16 0.50 -32.64 -22.11
N SER A 17 1.53 -32.93 -21.32
CA SER A 17 1.40 -32.93 -19.86
C SER A 17 2.75 -32.63 -19.21
N GLY A 18 2.80 -31.49 -18.51
CA GLY A 18 3.99 -30.97 -17.85
C GLY A 18 3.91 -29.48 -17.61
N LEU A 19 2.71 -28.94 -17.32
CA LEU A 19 2.64 -27.67 -16.61
C LEU A 19 3.07 -28.00 -15.18
N GLU A 20 4.36 -27.82 -14.90
CA GLU A 20 4.87 -27.82 -13.55
C GLU A 20 4.01 -26.81 -12.75
N GLU A 21 3.27 -27.32 -11.78
CA GLU A 21 2.54 -26.49 -10.83
C GLU A 21 3.53 -25.48 -10.24
N ASP A 22 3.23 -24.19 -10.44
CA ASP A 22 3.90 -23.06 -9.82
C ASP A 22 3.67 -23.14 -8.30
N ARG A 23 4.41 -24.03 -7.65
CA ARG A 23 4.41 -24.15 -6.20
C ARG A 23 5.12 -22.92 -5.66
N PRO A 24 4.45 -22.09 -4.84
CA PRO A 24 5.07 -20.88 -4.33
C PRO A 24 6.36 -21.23 -3.59
N ALA A 25 7.46 -20.64 -4.06
CA ALA A 25 8.76 -20.75 -3.43
C ALA A 25 8.68 -20.19 -2.00
N ASP A 26 9.07 -21.04 -1.04
CA ASP A 26 9.43 -20.67 0.33
C ASP A 26 8.29 -20.10 1.19
N VAL A 27 7.65 -20.96 1.98
CA VAL A 27 6.87 -20.52 3.15
C VAL A 27 7.86 -20.04 4.20
N ARG A 28 8.38 -18.82 4.04
CA ARG A 28 9.17 -18.16 5.08
C ARG A 28 8.36 -18.19 6.36
N GLN A 29 8.92 -18.77 7.42
CA GLN A 29 8.29 -18.77 8.72
C GLN A 29 8.22 -17.32 9.21
N VAL A 30 7.03 -16.71 9.17
CA VAL A 30 6.85 -15.34 9.66
C VAL A 30 6.86 -15.36 11.18
N GLY A 31 7.74 -14.55 11.75
CA GLY A 31 7.78 -14.30 13.19
C GLY A 31 8.90 -15.00 13.95
N VAL A 32 8.84 -14.85 15.26
CA VAL A 32 9.86 -15.33 16.22
C VAL A 32 9.17 -16.11 17.34
N GLY A 33 9.91 -17.04 17.95
CA GLY A 33 9.44 -17.77 19.14
C GLY A 33 9.42 -16.90 20.40
N PRO A 34 9.12 -17.51 21.56
CA PRO A 34 9.23 -16.86 22.86
C PRO A 34 10.58 -16.17 23.08
N TRP A 35 10.60 -15.15 23.92
CA TRP A 35 11.83 -14.46 24.29
C TRP A 35 12.82 -15.44 24.97
N PRO A 36 14.09 -15.48 24.54
CA PRO A 36 15.06 -16.42 25.08
C PRO A 36 15.36 -16.16 26.55
N GLY A 37 15.60 -17.22 27.32
CA GLY A 37 15.93 -17.13 28.75
C GLY A 37 14.73 -17.05 29.71
N GLY A 38 13.50 -17.06 29.20
CA GLY A 38 12.28 -17.11 30.02
C GLY A 38 11.95 -15.79 30.74
N PRO A 39 10.95 -15.79 31.63
CA PRO A 39 10.42 -14.58 32.26
C PRO A 39 11.45 -13.72 33.00
N GLU A 40 12.49 -14.33 33.57
CA GLU A 40 13.57 -13.63 34.28
C GLU A 40 14.46 -12.81 33.35
N ALA A 41 14.53 -13.17 32.07
CA ALA A 41 15.31 -12.49 31.05
C ALA A 41 14.50 -11.46 30.24
N TRP A 42 13.22 -11.27 30.55
CA TRP A 42 12.35 -10.36 29.80
C TRP A 42 12.75 -8.89 29.99
N PRO A 43 12.73 -8.08 28.91
CA PRO A 43 12.96 -6.64 29.02
C PRO A 43 11.96 -5.96 29.96
N THR A 44 12.40 -4.98 30.73
CA THR A 44 11.53 -4.18 31.62
C THR A 44 10.88 -2.99 30.91
N ASP A 45 11.33 -2.66 29.70
CA ASP A 45 10.82 -1.56 28.89
C ASP A 45 9.31 -1.73 28.60
N PRO A 46 8.47 -0.72 28.89
CA PRO A 46 7.01 -0.80 28.75
C PRO A 46 6.53 -0.93 27.29
N ARG A 47 7.41 -0.73 26.30
CA ARG A 47 7.07 -0.96 24.90
C ARG A 47 6.86 -2.44 24.60
N TYR A 48 7.45 -3.35 25.37
CA TYR A 48 7.34 -4.79 25.16
C TYR A 48 6.05 -5.36 25.74
N ASP A 49 5.38 -6.17 24.93
CA ASP A 49 4.16 -6.89 25.28
C ASP A 49 4.50 -8.22 25.95
N ARG A 50 3.94 -8.45 27.14
CA ARG A 50 4.25 -9.62 27.97
C ARG A 50 3.74 -10.93 27.36
N GLU A 51 2.62 -10.91 26.65
CA GLU A 51 2.08 -12.11 25.98
C GLU A 51 2.97 -12.48 24.79
N LEU A 52 3.40 -11.48 24.00
CA LEU A 52 4.30 -11.73 22.87
C LEU A 52 5.67 -12.25 23.33
N LEU A 53 6.19 -11.76 24.45
CA LEU A 53 7.43 -12.28 25.04
C LEU A 53 7.28 -13.74 25.49
N ALA A 54 6.11 -14.13 26.00
CA ALA A 54 5.84 -15.48 26.48
C ALA A 54 5.61 -16.49 25.34
N ASP A 55 4.82 -16.12 24.34
CA ASP A 55 4.30 -17.05 23.33
C ASP A 55 5.02 -16.92 21.97
N GLY A 56 5.79 -15.85 21.81
CA GLY A 56 6.40 -15.46 20.55
C GLY A 56 5.56 -14.46 19.75
N ASP A 57 6.18 -13.88 18.73
CA ASP A 57 5.56 -12.85 17.90
C ASP A 57 5.47 -13.30 16.44
N ARG A 58 4.26 -13.71 16.04
CA ARG A 58 3.94 -14.15 14.67
C ARG A 58 3.50 -13.02 13.73
N ARG A 59 3.44 -11.76 14.19
CA ARG A 59 2.98 -10.64 13.37
C ARG A 59 3.96 -10.40 12.22
N ASN A 60 3.50 -9.82 11.11
CA ASN A 60 4.41 -9.43 10.02
C ASN A 60 4.95 -8.02 10.27
N VAL A 61 5.89 -7.88 11.21
CA VAL A 61 6.59 -6.64 11.53
C VAL A 61 8.10 -6.82 11.35
N VAL A 62 8.82 -5.75 11.04
CA VAL A 62 10.29 -5.78 10.99
C VAL A 62 10.89 -6.08 12.35
N ASP A 63 12.12 -6.61 12.37
CA ASP A 63 12.72 -7.21 13.58
C ASP A 63 12.83 -6.26 14.77
N ARG A 64 13.11 -4.97 14.53
CA ARG A 64 13.12 -3.93 15.57
C ARG A 64 11.82 -3.80 16.36
N TYR A 65 10.69 -4.20 15.79
CA TYR A 65 9.36 -4.09 16.41
C TYR A 65 8.85 -5.40 16.99
N ARG A 66 9.66 -6.46 16.95
CA ARG A 66 9.29 -7.75 17.54
C ARG A 66 9.01 -7.56 19.01
N TYR A 67 7.93 -8.20 19.47
CA TYR A 67 7.44 -8.15 20.83
C TYR A 67 6.93 -6.78 21.29
N TRP A 68 7.02 -5.72 20.48
CA TRP A 68 6.48 -4.42 20.88
C TRP A 68 4.94 -4.41 20.82
N THR A 69 4.32 -3.70 21.75
CA THR A 69 2.89 -3.40 21.69
C THR A 69 2.58 -2.61 20.41
N ILE A 70 1.36 -2.77 19.88
CA ILE A 70 0.90 -2.01 18.71
C ILE A 70 1.00 -0.50 18.97
N ALA A 71 0.70 -0.06 20.20
CA ALA A 71 0.78 1.34 20.59
C ALA A 71 2.21 1.89 20.52
N ALA A 72 3.20 1.12 20.98
CA ALA A 72 4.60 1.49 20.89
C ALA A 72 5.08 1.61 19.44
N ILE A 73 4.71 0.65 18.58
CA ILE A 73 5.05 0.69 17.15
C ILE A 73 4.43 1.92 16.49
N ARG A 74 3.15 2.19 16.76
CA ARG A 74 2.44 3.35 16.19
C ARG A 74 3.07 4.67 16.65
N ALA A 75 3.44 4.79 17.93
CA ALA A 75 4.07 5.99 18.46
C ALA A 75 5.45 6.24 17.80
N ASP A 76 6.25 5.20 17.66
CA ASP A 76 7.56 5.29 17.00
C ASP A 76 7.45 5.66 15.51
N LEU A 77 6.55 5.02 14.77
CA LEU A 77 6.30 5.34 13.36
C LEU A 77 5.79 6.78 13.18
N ALA A 78 4.86 7.23 14.03
CA ALA A 78 4.30 8.57 13.98
C ALA A 78 5.36 9.66 14.24
N ALA A 79 6.33 9.41 15.12
CA ALA A 79 7.41 10.35 15.42
C ALA A 79 8.33 10.65 14.22
N ARG A 80 8.32 9.79 13.21
CA ARG A 80 9.16 9.87 12.01
C ARG A 80 8.35 9.72 10.72
N ALA A 81 7.05 9.96 10.79
CA ALA A 81 6.18 9.87 9.63
C ALA A 81 6.46 11.01 8.64
N HIS A 82 6.40 10.69 7.37
CA HIS A 82 6.53 11.68 6.31
C HIS A 82 5.32 12.61 6.30
N ARG A 83 5.53 13.90 5.98
CA ARG A 83 4.46 14.91 5.85
C ARG A 83 3.61 14.71 4.58
N LEU A 84 3.37 13.45 4.22
CA LEU A 84 2.51 13.00 3.15
C LEU A 84 1.26 12.38 3.78
N HIS A 85 0.09 12.75 3.26
CA HIS A 85 -1.19 12.13 3.58
C HIS A 85 -1.83 11.60 2.31
N ILE A 86 -2.63 10.54 2.46
CA ILE A 86 -3.33 9.89 1.36
C ILE A 86 -4.82 9.94 1.63
N ALA A 87 -5.60 10.41 0.66
CA ALA A 87 -7.05 10.42 0.72
C ALA A 87 -7.65 9.53 -0.36
N ILE A 88 -8.67 8.76 0.01
CA ILE A 88 -9.33 7.80 -0.87
C ILE A 88 -10.83 8.01 -0.77
N GLU A 89 -11.45 8.30 -1.89
CA GLU A 89 -12.89 8.43 -1.99
C GLU A 89 -13.56 7.05 -2.04
N ASN A 90 -14.41 6.73 -1.05
CA ASN A 90 -15.04 5.42 -0.89
C ASN A 90 -16.55 5.51 -1.13
N VAL A 91 -16.96 5.66 -2.40
CA VAL A 91 -18.38 5.77 -2.79
C VAL A 91 -19.01 4.41 -3.11
N SER A 92 -18.24 3.49 -3.71
CA SER A 92 -18.72 2.21 -4.24
C SER A 92 -18.16 0.98 -3.50
N GLN A 93 -17.61 1.16 -2.29
CA GLN A 93 -16.95 0.11 -1.50
C GLN A 93 -15.72 -0.46 -2.22
N ASP A 94 -14.78 0.44 -2.52
CA ASP A 94 -13.57 0.13 -3.28
C ASP A 94 -12.72 -0.95 -2.59
N LEU A 95 -12.44 -2.03 -3.32
CA LEU A 95 -11.68 -3.18 -2.84
C LEU A 95 -10.18 -2.86 -2.68
N ASN A 96 -9.70 -1.78 -3.30
CA ASN A 96 -8.30 -1.38 -3.32
C ASN A 96 -7.87 -0.58 -2.09
N ILE A 97 -8.80 -0.07 -1.28
CA ILE A 97 -8.49 0.76 -0.09
C ILE A 97 -7.50 0.04 0.83
N GLY A 98 -7.66 -1.27 1.03
CA GLY A 98 -6.72 -2.06 1.83
C GLY A 98 -5.31 -2.06 1.25
N SER A 99 -5.17 -2.24 -0.05
CA SER A 99 -3.85 -2.22 -0.72
C SER A 99 -3.21 -0.83 -0.65
N ILE A 100 -3.99 0.25 -0.79
CA ILE A 100 -3.49 1.62 -0.64
C ILE A 100 -3.00 1.86 0.79
N VAL A 101 -3.78 1.45 1.80
CA VAL A 101 -3.39 1.56 3.23
C VAL A 101 -2.11 0.78 3.52
N ARG A 102 -1.93 -0.38 2.88
CA ARG A 102 -0.70 -1.17 3.01
C ARG A 102 0.51 -0.42 2.45
N SER A 103 0.39 0.14 1.24
CA SER A 103 1.46 0.94 0.63
C SER A 103 1.76 2.20 1.47
N ALA A 104 0.73 2.86 1.98
CA ALA A 104 0.85 4.01 2.89
C ALA A 104 1.65 3.66 4.16
N ASN A 105 1.46 2.46 4.72
CA ASN A 105 2.24 2.01 5.87
C ASN A 105 3.69 1.71 5.50
N ALA A 106 3.92 1.08 4.35
CA ALA A 106 5.27 0.79 3.85
C ALA A 106 6.09 2.07 3.64
N PHE A 107 5.46 3.13 3.12
CA PHE A 107 6.08 4.44 2.93
C PHE A 107 6.00 5.35 4.16
N ASN A 108 5.54 4.85 5.32
CA ASN A 108 5.39 5.59 6.58
C ASN A 108 4.77 7.00 6.41
N VAL A 109 3.67 7.10 5.65
CA VAL A 109 2.93 8.36 5.49
C VAL A 109 2.27 8.75 6.82
N ALA A 110 2.06 10.04 7.05
CA ALA A 110 1.53 10.54 8.32
C ALA A 110 0.04 10.19 8.56
N GLY A 111 -0.74 9.94 7.51
CA GLY A 111 -2.11 9.48 7.68
C GLY A 111 -2.81 9.09 6.40
N VAL A 112 -3.86 8.29 6.56
CA VAL A 112 -4.79 7.91 5.48
C VAL A 112 -6.19 8.42 5.82
N HIS A 113 -6.87 8.99 4.84
CA HIS A 113 -8.17 9.60 4.94
C HIS A 113 -9.16 8.83 4.06
N ILE A 114 -10.23 8.33 4.65
CA ILE A 114 -11.31 7.64 3.94
C ILE A 114 -12.49 8.61 3.85
N ILE A 115 -12.92 8.94 2.64
CA ILE A 115 -14.00 9.88 2.37
C ILE A 115 -15.28 9.10 2.01
N GLY A 116 -16.45 9.55 2.43
CA GLY A 116 -17.71 8.89 2.11
C GLY A 116 -17.99 7.72 3.07
N ARG A 117 -18.11 6.50 2.53
CA ARG A 117 -18.48 5.34 3.36
C ARG A 117 -17.40 5.04 4.40
N ARG A 118 -17.81 5.00 5.67
CA ARG A 118 -16.89 4.68 6.80
C ARG A 118 -16.32 3.27 6.75
N ARG A 119 -17.09 2.31 6.24
CA ARG A 119 -16.68 0.90 6.15
C ARG A 119 -15.99 0.64 4.81
N TRP A 120 -14.84 -0.02 4.86
CA TRP A 120 -14.04 -0.38 3.71
C TRP A 120 -13.41 -1.78 3.91
N ASN A 121 -12.97 -2.40 2.82
CA ASN A 121 -12.41 -3.76 2.86
C ASN A 121 -10.96 -3.74 3.37
N LYS A 122 -10.75 -4.21 4.60
CA LYS A 122 -9.44 -4.23 5.26
C LYS A 122 -8.54 -5.41 4.84
N ARG A 123 -9.04 -6.37 4.05
CA ARG A 123 -8.27 -7.59 3.71
C ARG A 123 -6.94 -7.26 3.03
N GLY A 124 -6.96 -6.35 2.05
CA GLY A 124 -5.74 -5.92 1.34
C GLY A 124 -4.72 -5.21 2.23
N ALA A 125 -5.14 -4.66 3.38
CA ALA A 125 -4.25 -3.96 4.30
C ALA A 125 -3.30 -4.92 5.03
N MET A 126 -3.61 -6.23 5.10
CA MET A 126 -2.79 -7.20 5.83
C MET A 126 -2.48 -6.73 7.27
N VAL A 127 -3.48 -6.17 7.95
CA VAL A 127 -3.41 -5.67 9.35
C VAL A 127 -2.56 -4.40 9.54
N THR A 128 -1.86 -3.90 8.52
CA THR A 128 -1.01 -2.70 8.60
C THR A 128 -1.77 -1.44 9.03
N ASN A 129 -3.08 -1.41 8.78
CA ASN A 129 -3.99 -0.35 9.22
C ASN A 129 -4.02 -0.14 10.75
N ARG A 130 -3.47 -1.07 11.56
CA ARG A 130 -3.34 -0.91 13.02
C ARG A 130 -2.16 -0.01 13.43
N TYR A 131 -1.21 0.19 12.53
CA TYR A 131 0.02 0.96 12.78
C TYR A 131 0.00 2.37 12.16
N LEU A 132 -1.08 2.71 11.45
CA LEU A 132 -1.29 4.02 10.82
C LEU A 132 -2.39 4.81 11.51
N ASP A 133 -2.35 6.13 11.33
CA ASP A 133 -3.50 6.98 11.58
C ASP A 133 -4.46 6.92 10.39
N VAL A 134 -5.67 6.39 10.61
CA VAL A 134 -6.71 6.28 9.58
C VAL A 134 -7.92 7.10 10.02
N ARG A 135 -8.16 8.20 9.30
CA ARG A 135 -9.24 9.16 9.58
C ARG A 135 -10.40 8.93 8.62
N HIS A 136 -11.61 9.19 9.09
CA HIS A 136 -12.82 9.14 8.27
C HIS A 136 -13.40 10.53 8.14
N HIS A 137 -13.81 10.87 6.92
CA HIS A 137 -14.50 12.10 6.55
C HIS A 137 -15.81 11.69 5.87
N PRO A 138 -16.99 12.09 6.38
CA PRO A 138 -18.25 11.80 5.71
C PRO A 138 -18.31 12.38 4.29
N GLU A 139 -17.83 13.61 4.11
CA GLU A 139 -17.93 14.38 2.87
C GLU A 139 -16.56 14.94 2.42
N PRO A 140 -16.35 15.17 1.11
CA PRO A 140 -15.14 15.81 0.58
C PRO A 140 -14.77 17.14 1.25
N GLY A 141 -15.74 18.02 1.46
CA GLY A 141 -15.52 19.33 2.08
C GLY A 141 -14.86 19.27 3.46
N GLU A 142 -15.14 18.24 4.27
CA GLU A 142 -14.50 18.07 5.59
C GLU A 142 -13.01 17.75 5.47
N LEU A 143 -12.64 16.92 4.48
CA LEU A 143 -11.23 16.63 4.19
C LEU A 143 -10.50 17.89 3.71
N LEU A 144 -11.11 18.65 2.81
CA LEU A 144 -10.52 19.87 2.25
C LEU A 144 -10.32 20.93 3.34
N ALA A 145 -11.31 21.12 4.22
CA ALA A 145 -11.20 22.00 5.38
C ALA A 145 -10.08 21.56 6.33
N TRP A 146 -9.97 20.25 6.59
CA TRP A 146 -8.87 19.70 7.39
C TRP A 146 -7.50 19.98 6.75
N ALA A 147 -7.36 19.73 5.44
CA ALA A 147 -6.10 19.93 4.72
C ALA A 147 -5.66 21.39 4.75
N GLN A 148 -6.61 22.33 4.56
CA GLN A 148 -6.38 23.75 4.67
C GLN A 148 -5.92 24.15 6.08
N ALA A 149 -6.60 23.66 7.12
CA ALA A 149 -6.28 23.97 8.51
C ALA A 149 -4.88 23.46 8.92
N GLU A 150 -4.47 22.30 8.41
CA GLU A 150 -3.16 21.69 8.69
C GLU A 150 -2.03 22.14 7.74
N GLY A 151 -2.35 22.98 6.74
CA GLY A 151 -1.39 23.52 5.78
C GLY A 151 -0.86 22.49 4.79
N TYR A 152 -1.71 21.59 4.31
CA TYR A 152 -1.40 20.61 3.28
C TYR A 152 -1.89 21.09 1.90
N GLU A 153 -1.03 21.00 0.89
CA GLU A 153 -1.47 21.17 -0.49
C GLU A 153 -2.19 19.90 -0.96
N VAL A 154 -3.40 20.07 -1.50
CA VAL A 154 -4.23 18.96 -1.99
C VAL A 154 -3.94 18.74 -3.48
N ILE A 155 -3.43 17.56 -3.83
CA ILE A 155 -3.10 17.18 -5.21
C ILE A 155 -3.92 15.95 -5.59
N GLY A 156 -4.68 16.06 -6.68
CA GLY A 156 -5.45 14.92 -7.21
C GLY A 156 -4.60 14.06 -8.14
N ILE A 157 -4.67 12.74 -7.99
CA ILE A 157 -4.04 11.78 -8.91
C ILE A 157 -5.13 11.13 -9.78
N ASP A 158 -5.31 11.66 -10.98
CA ASP A 158 -6.36 11.23 -11.90
C ASP A 158 -5.99 11.56 -13.36
N ASN A 159 -6.60 10.86 -14.33
CA ASN A 159 -6.38 11.10 -15.76
C ASN A 159 -7.31 12.18 -16.36
N GLY A 160 -8.00 12.95 -15.51
CA GLY A 160 -8.95 13.99 -15.90
C GLY A 160 -8.34 15.11 -16.76
N PRO A 161 -9.20 15.93 -17.40
CA PRO A 161 -8.76 17.04 -18.24
C PRO A 161 -7.81 17.99 -17.50
N GLY A 162 -6.70 18.37 -18.16
CA GLY A 162 -5.70 19.27 -17.59
C GLY A 162 -4.70 18.61 -16.64
N ALA A 163 -4.79 17.30 -16.40
CA ALA A 163 -3.83 16.59 -15.56
C ALA A 163 -2.41 16.61 -16.17
N GLN A 164 -1.44 17.05 -15.35
CA GLN A 164 -0.04 17.18 -15.74
C GLN A 164 0.74 15.89 -15.43
N PRO A 165 1.83 15.57 -16.16
CA PRO A 165 2.64 14.40 -15.84
C PRO A 165 3.23 14.45 -14.43
N LEU A 166 3.03 13.39 -13.65
CA LEU A 166 3.57 13.24 -12.29
C LEU A 166 5.11 13.19 -12.30
N GLU A 167 5.70 12.57 -13.31
CA GLU A 167 7.14 12.30 -13.40
C GLU A 167 7.99 13.56 -13.42
N ALA A 168 7.44 14.67 -13.93
CA ALA A 168 8.09 15.97 -14.00
C ALA A 168 7.60 16.95 -12.93
N ALA A 169 6.64 16.54 -12.10
CA ALA A 169 6.01 17.43 -11.14
C ALA A 169 6.86 17.55 -9.87
N TYR A 170 7.06 18.79 -9.42
CA TYR A 170 7.47 19.03 -8.04
C TYR A 170 6.30 18.76 -7.09
N LEU A 171 6.52 17.86 -6.13
CA LEU A 171 5.58 17.54 -5.07
C LEU A 171 5.98 18.30 -3.80
N PRO A 172 5.06 18.96 -3.09
CA PRO A 172 5.38 19.69 -1.86
C PRO A 172 5.67 18.71 -0.72
N GLU A 173 6.49 19.13 0.26
CA GLU A 173 6.76 18.28 1.43
C GLU A 173 5.46 18.02 2.23
N ARG A 174 4.61 19.03 2.43
CA ARG A 174 3.26 18.87 3.02
C ARG A 174 2.22 18.62 1.93
N CYS A 175 2.04 17.35 1.59
CA CYS A 175 1.19 16.93 0.48
C CYS A 175 0.04 16.05 0.96
N LEU A 176 -1.19 16.35 0.52
CA LEU A 176 -2.32 15.44 0.57
C LEU A 176 -2.61 14.96 -0.84
N MET A 177 -2.33 13.69 -1.14
CA MET A 177 -2.69 13.10 -2.43
C MET A 177 -4.09 12.49 -2.36
N VAL A 178 -4.96 12.88 -3.29
CA VAL A 178 -6.34 12.40 -3.38
C VAL A 178 -6.47 11.41 -4.53
N PHE A 179 -7.09 10.27 -4.23
CA PHE A 179 -7.40 9.21 -5.19
C PHE A 179 -8.91 8.99 -5.22
N GLY A 180 -9.44 8.88 -6.43
CA GLY A 180 -10.84 8.58 -6.69
C GLY A 180 -11.20 7.12 -6.45
N SER A 181 -12.49 6.80 -6.56
CA SER A 181 -12.95 5.41 -6.61
C SER A 181 -12.64 4.78 -7.97
N GLU A 182 -12.33 3.48 -7.96
CA GLU A 182 -12.15 2.71 -9.19
C GLU A 182 -13.34 2.86 -10.14
N GLY A 183 -13.06 3.22 -11.40
CA GLY A 183 -14.05 3.43 -12.47
C GLY A 183 -14.66 4.84 -12.54
N GLU A 184 -14.90 5.49 -11.40
CA GLU A 184 -15.53 6.82 -11.33
C GLU A 184 -14.49 7.97 -11.31
N GLY A 185 -13.27 7.70 -10.84
CA GLY A 185 -12.26 8.74 -10.67
C GLY A 185 -12.56 9.63 -9.47
N ILE A 186 -11.92 10.80 -9.43
CA ILE A 186 -12.10 11.79 -8.35
C ILE A 186 -13.40 12.57 -8.59
N SER A 187 -14.23 12.72 -7.56
CA SER A 187 -15.44 13.55 -7.64
C SER A 187 -15.15 15.01 -8.02
N ALA A 188 -16.14 15.68 -8.62
CA ALA A 188 -16.00 17.08 -9.04
C ALA A 188 -15.68 18.02 -7.86
N GLU A 189 -16.23 17.75 -6.68
CA GLU A 189 -15.96 18.53 -5.46
C GLU A 189 -14.50 18.40 -5.02
N LEU A 190 -13.97 17.17 -4.94
CA LEU A 190 -12.56 16.94 -4.61
C LEU A 190 -11.63 17.52 -5.66
N SER A 191 -11.95 17.33 -6.94
CA SER A 191 -11.18 17.88 -8.05
C SER A 191 -11.10 19.41 -8.00
N ALA A 192 -12.21 20.09 -7.68
CA ALA A 192 -12.24 21.55 -7.50
C ALA A 192 -11.44 22.02 -6.28
N GLY A 193 -11.31 21.18 -5.25
CA GLY A 193 -10.49 21.44 -4.07
C GLY A 193 -8.99 21.15 -4.26
N CYS A 194 -8.60 20.47 -5.34
CA CYS A 194 -7.20 20.21 -5.65
C CYS A 194 -6.53 21.46 -6.25
N SER A 195 -5.31 21.76 -5.82
CA SER A 195 -4.50 22.82 -6.43
C SER A 195 -4.13 22.49 -7.88
N ARG A 196 -3.96 21.19 -8.16
CA ARG A 196 -3.61 20.63 -9.46
C ARG A 196 -3.95 19.14 -9.52
N LEU A 197 -4.16 18.66 -10.75
CA LEU A 197 -4.28 17.25 -11.06
C LEU A 197 -2.99 16.76 -11.70
N LEU A 198 -2.50 15.62 -11.23
CA LEU A 198 -1.37 14.92 -11.81
C LEU A 198 -1.80 13.54 -12.32
N ARG A 199 -1.17 13.09 -13.39
CA ARG A 199 -1.38 11.76 -13.96
C ARG A 199 -0.07 11.00 -14.11
N ILE A 200 -0.14 9.70 -13.97
CA ILE A 200 0.98 8.80 -14.25
C ILE A 200 1.04 8.56 -15.76
N GLY A 201 2.23 8.62 -16.34
CA GLY A 201 2.48 8.28 -17.74
C GLY A 201 2.08 6.83 -18.03
N GLN A 202 1.24 6.64 -19.05
CA GLN A 202 0.80 5.32 -19.50
C GLN A 202 1.17 5.15 -20.97
N TYR A 203 1.76 4.00 -21.28
CA TYR A 203 2.29 3.67 -22.62
C TYR A 203 1.54 2.49 -23.27
N GLY A 204 0.62 1.86 -22.53
CA GLY A 204 -0.16 0.72 -22.97
C GLY A 204 -1.49 1.10 -23.63
N SER A 205 -2.33 0.09 -23.86
CA SER A 205 -3.63 0.24 -24.52
C SER A 205 -4.79 0.56 -23.58
N THR A 206 -4.58 0.52 -22.26
CA THR A 206 -5.62 0.79 -21.26
C THR A 206 -5.73 2.29 -20.97
N ARG A 207 -6.91 2.71 -20.50
CA ARG A 207 -7.17 4.10 -20.13
C ARG A 207 -6.62 4.46 -18.75
N SER A 208 -6.42 3.46 -17.90
CA SER A 208 -5.94 3.63 -16.53
C SER A 208 -5.18 2.39 -16.06
N ILE A 209 -4.43 2.58 -14.98
CA ILE A 209 -3.89 1.51 -14.12
C ILE A 209 -4.78 1.37 -12.88
N ASN A 210 -4.66 0.25 -12.18
CA ASN A 210 -5.35 0.04 -10.91
C ASN A 210 -5.03 1.17 -9.90
N VAL A 211 -6.03 1.65 -9.16
CA VAL A 211 -5.88 2.80 -8.26
C VAL A 211 -4.90 2.54 -7.11
N ALA A 212 -4.79 1.31 -6.59
CA ALA A 212 -3.77 1.00 -5.59
C ALA A 212 -2.35 1.03 -6.17
N ALA A 213 -2.17 0.59 -7.42
CA ALA A 213 -0.89 0.72 -8.11
C ALA A 213 -0.55 2.19 -8.38
N ALA A 214 -1.52 2.99 -8.81
CA ALA A 214 -1.35 4.43 -8.97
C ALA A 214 -0.93 5.11 -7.66
N ALA A 215 -1.59 4.77 -6.55
CA ALA A 215 -1.26 5.30 -5.25
C ALA A 215 0.15 4.92 -4.79
N ALA A 216 0.57 3.68 -5.02
CA ALA A 216 1.93 3.23 -4.71
C ALA A 216 2.99 4.01 -5.52
N VAL A 217 2.77 4.19 -6.83
CA VAL A 217 3.66 4.97 -7.69
C VAL A 217 3.72 6.43 -7.23
N ALA A 218 2.58 7.07 -6.99
CA ALA A 218 2.52 8.46 -6.56
C ALA A 218 3.19 8.69 -5.20
N MET A 219 2.96 7.80 -4.22
CA MET A 219 3.67 7.82 -2.94
C MET A 219 5.18 7.67 -3.14
N HIS A 220 5.62 6.73 -3.97
CA HIS A 220 7.03 6.53 -4.22
C HIS A 220 7.67 7.73 -4.93
N SER A 221 6.98 8.38 -5.86
CA SER A 221 7.44 9.64 -6.47
C SER A 221 7.65 10.75 -5.45
N TRP A 222 6.80 10.83 -4.42
CA TRP A 222 7.02 11.76 -3.30
C TRP A 222 8.24 11.36 -2.47
N ILE A 223 8.37 10.07 -2.15
CA ILE A 223 9.50 9.52 -1.38
C ILE A 223 10.83 9.85 -2.07
N LEU A 224 10.93 9.72 -3.39
CA LEU A 224 12.14 10.07 -4.15
C LEU A 224 12.54 11.55 -4.03
N GLN A 225 11.61 12.45 -3.76
CA GLN A 225 11.87 13.89 -3.64
C GLN A 225 12.22 14.32 -2.21
N HIS A 226 11.68 13.64 -1.20
CA HIS A 226 11.69 14.13 0.20
C HIS A 226 12.20 13.13 1.23
N ALA A 227 12.13 11.83 0.95
CA ALA A 227 12.64 10.85 1.89
C ALA A 227 14.16 10.78 1.81
N GLY A 228 14.80 10.64 2.96
CA GLY A 228 16.19 10.21 3.05
C GLY A 228 16.35 8.73 2.69
N PRO A 229 17.54 8.15 2.94
CA PRO A 229 17.75 6.72 2.79
C PRO A 229 16.69 5.93 3.57
N ALA A 230 16.21 4.83 2.97
CA ALA A 230 15.33 3.91 3.68
C ALA A 230 16.04 3.40 4.94
N PRO A 231 15.35 3.31 6.09
CA PRO A 231 15.92 2.68 7.26
C PRO A 231 16.09 1.18 6.97
N ASP A 232 17.30 0.66 7.21
CA ASP A 232 17.62 -0.77 7.12
C ASP A 232 16.70 -1.63 8.01
#